data_AF-A0A8T7C5F4-F1
#
_entry.id   AF-A0A8T7C5F4-F1
#
_cell.length_a   1.000
_cell.length_b   1.000
_cell.length_c   1.000
_cell.angle_alpha   90.00
_cell.angle_beta   90.00
_cell.angle_gamma   90.00
#
_symmetry.space_group_name_H-M   'P 1'
#
loop_
_entity.id
_entity.type
_entity.pdbx_description
1 polymer ?
#
loop_
_entity_poly.entity_id
_entity_poly.type
_entity_poly.pdbx_seq_one_letter_code
_entity_poly.pdbx_strand_id
1 'polypeptide(L)'
;MNTFKLKSVWLAVLVSIFASAGAAAVPFTLPEIATYNNSNYMSTSGLMAGAGGPPATVANLGMLNGDTSVSGSILPNEVLWYEFSADGFTYLDINTNGTTMFDTEIGLYDAAGNRISNDDDDGIGLSSTLSFGAGSGLTLGDPFNLGGDGIANGEDGPLAAGTYYLAFGEFNVTFNAAGFDVISTGFDTGGDYVIDIYTDARVATPIPEPAALLLLGLGLVGIGFARRRL
;
A
#
# COMPACT_ATOMS: atom_id res chain seq x y z
N MET A 1 7.91 44.75 33.07
CA MET A 1 8.91 43.73 32.68
C MET A 1 8.88 42.65 33.74
N ASN A 2 8.05 41.62 33.55
CA ASN A 2 7.89 40.50 34.47
C ASN A 2 8.59 39.28 33.87
N THR A 3 9.75 38.93 34.42
CA THR A 3 10.51 37.72 34.04
C THR A 3 9.93 36.50 34.75
N PHE A 4 9.22 35.65 34.00
CA PHE A 4 8.85 34.29 34.43
C PHE A 4 10.09 33.38 34.33
N LYS A 5 10.55 32.86 35.47
CA LYS A 5 11.52 31.74 35.52
C LYS A 5 10.75 30.44 35.72
N LEU A 6 10.65 29.61 34.68
CA LEU A 6 10.21 28.22 34.80
C LEU A 6 11.40 27.38 35.28
N LYS A 7 11.30 26.84 36.50
CA LYS A 7 12.22 25.82 37.02
C LYS A 7 11.71 24.44 36.62
N SER A 8 12.61 23.64 36.05
CA SER A 8 12.42 22.25 35.63
C SER A 8 11.86 21.39 36.77
N VAL A 9 10.77 20.68 36.50
CA VAL A 9 10.19 19.67 37.40
C VAL A 9 10.69 18.30 36.96
N TRP A 10 11.58 17.71 37.76
CA TRP A 10 11.95 16.31 37.63
C TRP A 10 10.88 15.45 38.32
N LEU A 11 10.23 14.57 37.57
CA LEU A 11 9.28 13.59 38.06
C LEU A 11 10.04 12.42 38.69
N ALA A 12 10.09 12.36 40.02
CA ALA A 12 10.54 11.19 40.76
C ALA A 12 9.31 10.42 41.27
N VAL A 13 9.03 9.26 40.67
CA VAL A 13 8.00 8.34 41.19
C VAL A 13 8.63 7.54 42.33
N LEU A 14 8.26 7.88 43.57
CA LEU A 14 8.49 7.04 44.73
C LEU A 14 7.42 5.94 44.78
N VAL A 15 7.83 4.67 44.65
CA VAL A 15 7.00 3.54 45.07
C VAL A 15 7.35 3.20 46.51
N SER A 16 6.44 3.50 47.43
CA SER A 16 6.54 3.08 48.83
C SER A 16 5.87 1.70 48.99
N ILE A 17 6.64 0.69 49.41
CA ILE A 17 6.09 -0.61 49.80
C ILE A 17 5.99 -0.63 51.33
N PHE A 18 4.75 -0.70 51.85
CA PHE A 18 4.50 -1.02 53.25
C PHE A 18 4.76 -2.52 53.47
N ALA A 19 5.63 -2.84 54.43
CA ALA A 19 5.67 -4.16 55.03
C ALA A 19 4.61 -4.21 56.15
N SER A 20 3.57 -5.01 55.99
CA SER A 20 2.72 -5.45 57.10
C SER A 20 2.75 -6.99 57.18
N ALA A 21 3.08 -7.48 58.37
CA ALA A 21 3.32 -8.88 58.67
C ALA A 21 2.08 -9.77 58.46
N GLY A 22 2.33 -11.01 58.05
CA GLY A 22 1.43 -12.15 58.27
C GLY A 22 0.47 -12.49 57.13
N ALA A 23 1.00 -12.99 56.00
CA ALA A 23 0.19 -13.79 55.07
C ALA A 23 1.05 -14.94 54.53
N ALA A 24 0.54 -16.16 54.62
CA ALA A 24 1.19 -17.36 54.11
C ALA A 24 1.44 -17.23 52.61
N ALA A 25 2.68 -17.50 52.19
CA ALA A 25 3.07 -17.45 50.78
C ALA A 25 2.34 -18.55 50.00
N VAL A 26 1.32 -18.16 49.24
CA VAL A 26 0.79 -19.00 48.16
C VAL A 26 1.76 -18.86 46.98
N PRO A 27 2.31 -19.96 46.43
CA PRO A 27 3.16 -19.87 45.25
C PRO A 27 2.30 -19.43 44.07
N PHE A 28 2.39 -18.14 43.74
CA PHE A 28 1.86 -17.59 42.50
C PHE A 28 2.90 -17.81 41.40
N THR A 29 2.67 -18.80 40.55
CA THR A 29 3.36 -18.91 39.27
C THR A 29 2.77 -17.87 38.33
N LEU A 30 3.55 -16.83 38.03
CA LEU A 30 3.28 -15.95 36.91
C LEU A 30 3.20 -16.83 35.64
N PRO A 31 2.13 -16.75 34.83
CA PRO A 31 2.21 -17.25 33.47
C PRO A 31 3.37 -16.52 32.80
N GLU A 32 4.22 -17.27 32.10
CA GLU A 32 5.32 -16.77 31.30
C GLU A 32 4.83 -15.56 30.50
N ILE A 33 5.26 -14.36 30.92
CA ILE A 33 5.11 -13.17 30.09
C ILE A 33 6.02 -13.46 28.91
N ALA A 34 5.43 -13.92 27.81
CA ALA A 34 6.09 -13.92 26.52
C ALA A 34 6.52 -12.47 26.29
N THR A 35 7.81 -12.21 26.44
CA THR A 35 8.42 -10.94 26.09
C THR A 35 8.13 -10.73 24.62
N TYR A 36 7.13 -9.91 24.31
CA TYR A 36 6.90 -9.43 22.96
C TYR A 36 8.08 -8.52 22.66
N ASN A 37 9.11 -9.10 22.03
CA ASN A 37 10.27 -8.37 21.56
C ASN A 37 9.82 -7.45 20.42
N ASN A 38 9.22 -6.31 20.75
CA ASN A 38 9.11 -5.21 19.80
C ASN A 38 10.47 -4.52 19.73
N SER A 39 11.41 -5.18 19.05
CA SER A 39 12.77 -4.68 18.81
C SER A 39 12.83 -3.69 17.64
N ASN A 40 11.73 -3.03 17.26
CA ASN A 40 11.73 -2.09 16.13
C ASN A 40 11.92 -0.61 16.53
N TYR A 41 12.28 -0.32 17.78
CA TYR A 41 12.73 1.01 18.18
C TYR A 41 14.21 0.99 18.58
N MET A 42 15.08 0.89 17.58
CA MET A 42 16.49 1.27 17.71
C MET A 42 16.86 2.11 16.49
N SER A 43 16.98 3.43 16.67
CA SER A 43 17.67 4.30 15.73
C SER A 43 19.13 3.87 15.68
N THR A 44 19.59 3.41 14.52
CA THR A 44 21.02 3.31 14.24
C THR A 44 21.31 4.12 12.99
N SER A 45 21.86 5.32 13.23
CA SER A 45 22.62 6.08 12.24
C SER A 45 23.52 5.16 11.43
N GLY A 46 23.45 5.30 10.10
CA GLY A 46 24.55 5.02 9.17
C GLY A 46 25.11 3.60 9.17
N LEU A 47 24.39 2.68 8.54
CA LEU A 47 24.98 1.46 7.98
C LEU A 47 24.51 1.32 6.53
N MET A 48 25.45 1.56 5.61
CA MET A 48 25.51 1.23 4.19
C MET A 48 24.25 0.57 3.58
N ALA A 49 23.58 1.30 2.68
CA ALA A 49 22.57 0.77 1.77
C ALA A 49 23.17 -0.37 0.93
N GLY A 50 22.86 -1.60 1.33
CA GLY A 50 23.18 -2.81 0.60
C GLY A 50 21.94 -3.67 0.53
N ALA A 51 21.32 -3.73 -0.66
CA ALA A 51 20.29 -4.69 -1.05
C ALA A 51 19.35 -5.12 0.09
N GLY A 52 18.68 -4.15 0.71
CA GLY A 52 17.53 -4.45 1.55
C GLY A 52 16.50 -5.13 0.66
N GLY A 53 15.96 -6.26 1.11
CA GLY A 53 14.77 -6.82 0.48
C GLY A 53 13.63 -5.79 0.46
N PRO A 54 12.51 -6.10 -0.22
CA PRO A 54 11.37 -5.21 -0.24
C PRO A 54 10.98 -4.78 1.19
N PRO A 55 10.57 -3.51 1.39
CA PRO A 55 10.13 -3.00 2.67
C PRO A 55 8.96 -3.82 3.23
N ALA A 56 8.77 -3.74 4.54
CA ALA A 56 7.57 -4.27 5.17
C ALA A 56 6.35 -3.49 4.66
N THR A 57 5.35 -4.19 4.17
CA THR A 57 4.14 -3.58 3.60
C THR A 57 3.04 -3.51 4.64
N VAL A 58 2.24 -2.44 4.58
CA VAL A 58 1.00 -2.27 5.34
C VAL A 58 -0.01 -3.32 4.88
N ALA A 59 -0.09 -3.52 3.56
CA ALA A 59 -0.93 -4.53 2.94
C ALA A 59 -0.32 -5.01 1.62
N ASN A 60 -0.62 -6.28 1.29
CA ASN A 60 -0.47 -6.84 -0.03
C ASN A 60 -1.86 -6.95 -0.67
N LEU A 61 -2.07 -6.22 -1.77
CA LEU A 61 -3.34 -6.14 -2.48
C LEU A 61 -3.54 -7.31 -3.47
N GLY A 62 -2.52 -8.16 -3.63
CA GLY A 62 -2.53 -9.28 -4.55
C GLY A 62 -2.51 -8.84 -6.01
N MET A 63 -3.07 -9.69 -6.87
CA MET A 63 -3.29 -9.35 -8.29
C MET A 63 -4.43 -8.33 -8.40
N LEU A 64 -4.16 -7.18 -9.01
CA LEU A 64 -5.20 -6.21 -9.32
C LEU A 64 -6.17 -6.81 -10.35
N ASN A 65 -7.46 -6.83 -10.02
CA ASN A 65 -8.53 -7.43 -10.84
C ASN A 65 -9.71 -6.46 -11.04
N GLY A 66 -9.39 -5.17 -11.04
CA GLY A 66 -10.33 -4.05 -11.17
C GLY A 66 -9.94 -2.95 -10.20
N ASP A 67 -10.80 -1.93 -10.13
CA ASP A 67 -10.60 -0.79 -9.24
C ASP A 67 -10.47 -1.23 -7.79
N THR A 68 -9.49 -0.66 -7.10
CA THR A 68 -9.14 -0.99 -5.72
C THR A 68 -8.95 0.31 -4.94
N SER A 69 -9.49 0.39 -3.73
CA SER A 69 -9.32 1.53 -2.83
C SER A 69 -8.82 1.05 -1.49
N VAL A 70 -7.81 1.72 -0.96
CA VAL A 70 -7.30 1.49 0.40
C VAL A 70 -7.26 2.79 1.18
N SER A 71 -7.50 2.70 2.47
CA SER A 71 -7.52 3.86 3.36
C SER A 71 -6.92 3.51 4.71
N GLY A 72 -6.35 4.51 5.37
CA GLY A 72 -5.81 4.36 6.71
C GLY A 72 -5.36 5.70 7.26
N SER A 73 -4.51 5.66 8.29
CA SER A 73 -3.86 6.83 8.87
C SER A 73 -2.35 6.71 8.76
N ILE A 74 -1.66 7.82 8.54
CA ILE A 74 -0.20 7.90 8.51
C ILE A 74 0.29 8.86 9.60
N LEU A 75 1.46 8.59 10.17
CA LEU A 75 2.14 9.49 11.11
C LEU A 75 3.10 10.45 10.37
N PRO A 76 3.45 11.61 10.98
CA PRO A 76 4.49 12.48 10.45
C PRO A 76 5.81 11.73 10.22
N ASN A 77 6.52 12.05 9.13
CA ASN A 77 7.77 11.41 8.69
C ASN A 77 7.68 9.89 8.44
N GLU A 78 6.49 9.33 8.29
CA GLU A 78 6.29 7.92 7.96
C GLU A 78 6.24 7.71 6.44
N VAL A 79 6.67 6.53 6.00
CA VAL A 79 6.45 6.04 4.64
C VAL A 79 5.72 4.72 4.74
N LEU A 80 4.54 4.64 4.15
CA LEU A 80 3.75 3.42 4.07
C LEU A 80 4.04 2.72 2.75
N TRP A 81 4.07 1.39 2.79
CA TRP A 81 4.35 0.56 1.63
C TRP A 81 3.18 -0.38 1.33
N TYR A 82 2.79 -0.44 0.07
CA TYR A 82 1.78 -1.36 -0.46
C TYR A 82 2.40 -2.24 -1.54
N GLU A 83 2.08 -3.52 -1.53
CA GLU A 83 2.49 -4.45 -2.58
C GLU A 83 1.29 -4.84 -3.43
N PHE A 84 1.47 -4.92 -4.74
CA PHE A 84 0.48 -5.50 -5.65
C PHE A 84 1.14 -6.15 -6.86
N SER A 85 0.40 -6.99 -7.57
CA SER A 85 0.80 -7.54 -8.87
C SER A 85 -0.06 -6.93 -9.97
N ALA A 86 0.60 -6.53 -11.05
CA ALA A 86 -0.01 -6.00 -12.25
C ALA A 86 0.24 -6.96 -13.43
N ASP A 87 -0.81 -7.36 -14.16
CA ASP A 87 -0.69 -8.21 -15.34
C ASP A 87 -1.86 -8.03 -16.33
N GLY A 88 -1.54 -7.71 -17.58
CA GLY A 88 -2.52 -7.74 -18.68
C GLY A 88 -3.52 -6.58 -18.71
N PHE A 89 -3.19 -5.42 -18.15
CA PHE A 89 -4.01 -4.21 -18.20
C PHE A 89 -3.62 -3.30 -19.37
N THR A 90 -4.56 -2.52 -19.89
CA THR A 90 -4.31 -1.43 -20.84
C THR A 90 -3.91 -0.14 -20.12
N TYR A 91 -4.41 0.07 -18.90
CA TYR A 91 -4.03 1.20 -18.06
C TYR A 91 -3.95 0.82 -16.57
N LEU A 92 -3.20 1.62 -15.83
CA LEU A 92 -3.17 1.64 -14.38
C LEU A 92 -3.02 3.10 -13.95
N ASP A 93 -3.99 3.60 -13.19
CA ASP A 93 -3.90 4.93 -12.57
C ASP A 93 -3.95 4.78 -11.05
N ILE A 94 -3.13 5.55 -10.35
CA ILE A 94 -3.03 5.55 -8.89
C ILE A 94 -3.15 7.00 -8.45
N ASN A 95 -4.06 7.32 -7.53
CA ASN A 95 -4.19 8.69 -7.03
C ASN A 95 -4.53 8.73 -5.54
N THR A 96 -4.34 9.90 -4.93
CA THR A 96 -4.60 10.14 -3.51
C THR A 96 -5.70 11.17 -3.26
N ASN A 97 -6.49 11.53 -4.27
CA ASN A 97 -7.46 12.64 -4.24
C ASN A 97 -8.55 12.51 -3.14
N GLY A 98 -8.80 11.30 -2.63
CA GLY A 98 -9.74 11.06 -1.53
C GLY A 98 -9.16 11.33 -0.13
N THR A 99 -7.88 11.68 -0.03
CA THR A 99 -7.19 11.94 1.22
C THR A 99 -7.70 13.21 1.92
N THR A 100 -7.53 13.27 3.25
CA THR A 100 -7.77 14.49 4.03
C THR A 100 -6.49 15.27 4.31
N MET A 101 -5.34 14.68 3.95
CA MET A 101 -4.03 15.30 4.11
C MET A 101 -3.88 16.49 3.17
N PHE A 102 -3.03 17.44 3.55
CA PHE A 102 -2.87 18.66 2.78
C PHE A 102 -2.09 18.42 1.49
N ASP A 103 -1.06 17.58 1.56
CA ASP A 103 -0.05 17.38 0.54
C ASP A 103 0.43 15.93 0.60
N THR A 104 0.41 15.20 -0.51
CA THR A 104 0.77 13.79 -0.56
C THR A 104 1.83 13.54 -1.60
N GLU A 105 2.63 12.50 -1.41
CA GLU A 105 3.61 12.06 -2.39
C GLU A 105 3.57 10.53 -2.53
N ILE A 106 3.68 10.05 -3.77
CA ILE A 106 3.73 8.61 -4.08
C ILE A 106 4.94 8.24 -4.95
N GLY A 107 5.48 7.04 -4.74
CA GLY A 107 6.56 6.49 -5.53
C GLY A 107 6.32 5.02 -5.86
N LEU A 108 6.40 4.65 -7.14
CA LEU A 108 6.23 3.28 -7.60
C LEU A 108 7.59 2.62 -7.85
N TYR A 109 7.78 1.42 -7.29
CA TYR A 109 8.99 0.62 -7.43
C TYR A 109 8.68 -0.78 -7.99
N ASP A 110 9.61 -1.33 -8.78
CA ASP A 110 9.55 -2.73 -9.19
C ASP A 110 10.00 -3.70 -8.08
N ALA A 111 9.85 -5.00 -8.33
CA ALA A 111 10.26 -6.04 -7.39
C ALA A 111 11.78 -6.09 -7.09
N ALA A 112 12.60 -5.47 -7.93
CA ALA A 112 14.04 -5.35 -7.72
C ALA A 112 14.41 -4.07 -6.92
N GLY A 113 13.42 -3.23 -6.59
CA GLY A 113 13.60 -1.99 -5.87
C GLY A 113 14.08 -0.84 -6.74
N ASN A 114 13.92 -0.91 -8.06
CA ASN A 114 14.14 0.24 -8.93
C ASN A 114 12.88 1.11 -8.96
N ARG A 115 13.06 2.43 -8.84
CA ARG A 115 11.97 3.39 -8.97
C ARG A 115 11.51 3.45 -10.43
N ILE A 116 10.22 3.25 -10.64
CA ILE A 116 9.55 3.35 -11.94
C ILE A 116 9.10 4.78 -12.19
N SER A 117 8.27 5.32 -11.30
CA SER A 117 7.84 6.72 -11.30
C SER A 117 7.57 7.20 -9.88
N ASN A 118 7.34 8.50 -9.74
CA ASN A 118 6.97 9.17 -8.49
C ASN A 118 6.29 10.49 -8.83
N ASP A 119 5.38 10.91 -7.97
CA ASP A 119 4.63 12.13 -8.14
C ASP A 119 4.32 12.81 -6.80
N ASP A 120 4.19 14.13 -6.87
CA ASP A 120 3.94 15.08 -5.79
C ASP A 120 2.55 15.70 -5.97
N ASP A 121 2.33 16.41 -7.08
CA ASP A 121 1.19 17.30 -7.27
C ASP A 121 0.36 17.02 -8.53
N ASP A 122 0.53 15.87 -9.22
CA ASP A 122 -0.23 15.63 -10.45
C ASP A 122 -1.73 15.33 -10.21
N GLY A 123 -2.16 15.16 -8.96
CA GLY A 123 -3.56 15.01 -8.57
C GLY A 123 -4.36 16.33 -8.48
N ILE A 124 -5.52 16.25 -7.81
CA ILE A 124 -6.36 17.42 -7.53
C ILE A 124 -5.78 18.17 -6.34
N GLY A 125 -5.51 19.48 -6.50
CA GLY A 125 -4.86 20.27 -5.47
C GLY A 125 -3.39 19.89 -5.32
N LEU A 126 -3.02 19.40 -4.14
CA LEU A 126 -1.67 18.89 -3.81
C LEU A 126 -1.70 17.37 -3.54
N SER A 127 -2.65 16.69 -4.16
CA SER A 127 -2.67 15.23 -4.18
C SER A 127 -1.77 14.74 -5.30
N SER A 128 -1.29 13.51 -5.20
CA SER A 128 -0.48 12.89 -6.24
C SER A 128 -1.33 12.02 -7.16
N THR A 129 -0.91 11.90 -8.42
CA THR A 129 -1.43 10.94 -9.39
C THR A 129 -0.31 10.37 -10.25
N LEU A 130 -0.31 9.05 -10.42
CA LEU A 130 0.44 8.36 -11.46
C LEU A 130 -0.53 7.73 -12.47
N SER A 131 -0.26 7.88 -13.76
CA SER A 131 -1.06 7.30 -14.84
C SER A 131 -0.19 6.57 -15.85
N PHE A 132 -0.45 5.28 -16.06
CA PHE A 132 0.31 4.41 -16.94
C PHE A 132 -0.52 3.85 -18.11
N GLY A 133 0.17 3.48 -19.18
CA GLY A 133 -0.42 2.83 -20.34
C GLY A 133 -1.22 3.81 -21.20
N ALA A 134 -2.50 3.51 -21.44
CA ALA A 134 -3.40 4.42 -22.15
C ALA A 134 -4.08 5.46 -21.23
N GLY A 135 -3.92 5.32 -19.91
CA GLY A 135 -4.72 6.00 -18.90
C GLY A 135 -6.21 5.60 -18.92
N SER A 136 -6.91 5.85 -17.81
CA SER A 136 -8.36 5.64 -17.73
C SER A 136 -9.17 6.69 -18.49
N GLY A 137 -8.58 7.84 -18.79
CA GLY A 137 -9.28 9.03 -19.30
C GLY A 137 -10.12 9.75 -18.24
N LEU A 138 -9.94 9.42 -16.96
CA LEU A 138 -10.57 10.13 -15.85
C LEU A 138 -9.87 11.46 -15.58
N THR A 139 -10.63 12.45 -15.10
CA THR A 139 -10.05 13.68 -14.57
C THR A 139 -9.54 13.41 -13.15
N LEU A 140 -8.26 13.07 -13.03
CA LEU A 140 -7.59 12.78 -11.76
C LEU A 140 -6.65 13.90 -11.32
N GLY A 141 -6.32 14.84 -12.20
CA GLY A 141 -5.50 16.01 -11.90
C GLY A 141 -6.23 17.33 -12.09
N ASP A 142 -5.57 18.42 -11.72
CA ASP A 142 -6.00 19.78 -12.05
C ASP A 142 -5.63 20.17 -13.50
N PRO A 143 -6.29 21.18 -14.12
CA PRO A 143 -6.06 21.57 -15.52
C PRO A 143 -4.66 22.07 -15.88
N PHE A 144 -3.72 22.11 -14.93
CA PHE A 144 -2.33 22.52 -15.13
C PHE A 144 -1.34 21.41 -14.77
N ASN A 145 -1.84 20.33 -14.18
CA ASN A 145 -1.10 19.17 -13.69
C ASN A 145 -1.50 17.93 -14.53
N LEU A 146 -0.84 16.79 -14.34
CA LEU A 146 -1.09 15.53 -15.07
C LEU A 146 -1.16 15.74 -16.59
N GLY A 147 -0.01 16.06 -17.19
CA GLY A 147 0.07 16.36 -18.62
C GLY A 147 -0.49 17.73 -19.04
N GLY A 148 -1.03 18.52 -18.09
CA GLY A 148 -1.51 19.87 -18.32
C GLY A 148 -2.96 19.95 -18.82
N ASP A 149 -3.72 18.88 -18.67
CA ASP A 149 -5.18 18.87 -18.90
C ASP A 149 -5.97 18.20 -17.76
N GLY A 150 -5.27 17.66 -16.74
CA GLY A 150 -5.85 16.98 -15.59
C GLY A 150 -6.44 15.60 -15.92
N ILE A 151 -6.24 15.07 -17.14
CA ILE A 151 -6.82 13.81 -17.60
C ILE A 151 -5.74 12.73 -17.59
N ALA A 152 -5.97 11.66 -16.82
CA ALA A 152 -5.09 10.51 -16.79
C ALA A 152 -5.06 9.80 -18.16
N ASN A 153 -3.99 10.01 -18.93
CA ASN A 153 -3.82 9.51 -20.29
C ASN A 153 -2.52 8.71 -20.50
N GLY A 154 -1.87 8.32 -19.40
CA GLY A 154 -0.65 7.50 -19.42
C GLY A 154 0.64 8.30 -19.36
N GLU A 155 0.63 9.43 -18.66
CA GLU A 155 1.72 10.40 -18.50
C GLU A 155 3.04 9.75 -18.05
N ASP A 156 2.96 8.73 -17.19
CA ASP A 156 4.11 7.98 -16.67
C ASP A 156 4.60 6.87 -17.59
N GLY A 157 3.97 6.73 -18.76
CA GLY A 157 4.36 5.80 -19.80
C GLY A 157 3.89 4.36 -19.58
N PRO A 158 4.48 3.40 -20.30
CA PRO A 158 4.04 2.00 -20.22
C PRO A 158 4.51 1.33 -18.93
N LEU A 159 3.64 0.50 -18.34
CA LEU A 159 3.98 -0.36 -17.22
C LEU A 159 3.95 -1.83 -17.67
N ALA A 160 5.02 -2.58 -17.35
CA ALA A 160 5.09 -4.00 -17.66
C ALA A 160 4.27 -4.83 -16.67
N ALA A 161 4.04 -6.11 -16.98
CA ALA A 161 3.52 -7.04 -16.00
C ALA A 161 4.60 -7.34 -14.93
N GLY A 162 4.21 -7.39 -13.66
CA GLY A 162 5.14 -7.64 -12.57
C GLY A 162 4.55 -7.40 -11.17
N THR A 163 5.40 -7.59 -10.16
CA THR A 163 5.12 -7.19 -8.78
C THR A 163 5.68 -5.81 -8.54
N TYR A 164 4.87 -4.96 -7.91
CA TYR A 164 5.15 -3.56 -7.67
C TYR A 164 4.96 -3.20 -6.20
N TYR A 165 5.70 -2.18 -5.77
CA TYR A 165 5.65 -1.62 -4.44
C TYR A 165 5.36 -0.13 -4.55
N LEU A 166 4.27 0.32 -3.93
CA LEU A 166 3.90 1.73 -3.84
C LEU A 166 4.34 2.27 -2.48
N ALA A 167 5.26 3.22 -2.49
CA ALA A 167 5.56 4.08 -1.36
C ALA A 167 4.57 5.23 -1.33
N PHE A 168 4.05 5.53 -0.15
CA PHE A 168 3.14 6.63 0.11
C PHE A 168 3.63 7.42 1.33
N GLY A 169 3.63 8.74 1.23
CA GLY A 169 3.98 9.62 2.33
C GLY A 169 3.32 10.99 2.22
N GLU A 170 3.52 11.77 3.27
CA GLU A 170 3.16 13.19 3.31
C GLU A 170 4.40 14.02 2.95
N PHE A 171 4.19 15.13 2.23
CA PHE A 171 5.27 15.98 1.75
C PHE A 171 6.18 16.45 2.90
N ASN A 172 7.51 16.39 2.80
CA ASN A 172 8.33 16.05 1.63
C ASN A 172 8.98 14.66 1.73
N VAL A 173 8.97 13.91 0.65
CA VAL A 173 9.44 12.54 0.49
C VAL A 173 10.44 12.48 -0.66
N THR A 174 11.64 12.04 -0.34
CA THR A 174 12.66 11.74 -1.35
C THR A 174 12.57 10.27 -1.77
N PHE A 175 12.15 10.02 -3.01
CA PHE A 175 12.14 8.70 -3.62
C PHE A 175 13.45 8.41 -4.37
N ASN A 176 14.44 7.74 -3.76
CA ASN A 176 15.68 7.46 -4.47
C ASN A 176 15.50 6.38 -5.55
N ALA A 177 16.37 6.39 -6.57
CA ALA A 177 16.19 5.58 -7.77
C ALA A 177 16.25 4.06 -7.57
N ALA A 178 16.86 3.57 -6.47
CA ALA A 178 17.11 2.15 -6.27
C ALA A 178 17.07 1.75 -4.79
N GLY A 179 16.88 0.44 -4.54
CA GLY A 179 17.01 -0.18 -3.23
C GLY A 179 15.86 0.11 -2.26
N PHE A 180 14.70 0.54 -2.77
CA PHE A 180 13.56 0.99 -1.95
C PHE A 180 13.95 2.10 -0.94
N ASP A 181 14.96 2.90 -1.28
CA ASP A 181 15.46 3.97 -0.41
C ASP A 181 14.56 5.19 -0.52
N VAL A 182 13.53 5.22 0.33
CA VAL A 182 12.55 6.31 0.42
C VAL A 182 12.68 6.98 1.78
N ILE A 183 12.83 8.30 1.78
CA ILE A 183 13.06 9.09 2.99
C ILE A 183 11.99 10.16 3.07
N SER A 184 11.08 10.05 4.05
CA SER A 184 10.17 11.15 4.40
C SER A 184 10.83 12.09 5.40
N THR A 185 10.70 13.38 5.12
CA THR A 185 11.00 14.50 6.03
C THR A 185 9.76 15.35 6.27
N GLY A 186 8.57 14.82 5.94
CA GLY A 186 7.31 15.50 6.13
C GLY A 186 7.01 15.77 7.59
N PHE A 187 6.82 17.05 7.92
CA PHE A 187 6.54 17.52 9.28
C PHE A 187 5.09 17.95 9.49
N ASP A 188 4.24 17.74 8.49
CA ASP A 188 2.82 17.93 8.67
C ASP A 188 2.27 16.91 9.68
N THR A 189 0.99 17.03 10.03
CA THR A 189 0.44 16.36 11.22
C THR A 189 0.21 14.87 11.03
N GLY A 190 0.49 14.31 9.85
CA GLY A 190 -0.14 13.09 9.39
C GLY A 190 -1.65 13.28 9.22
N GLY A 191 -2.33 12.21 8.84
CA GLY A 191 -3.77 12.26 8.65
C GLY A 191 -4.35 10.99 8.06
N ASP A 192 -5.64 11.05 7.75
CA ASP A 192 -6.35 9.97 7.08
C ASP A 192 -6.12 10.09 5.57
N TYR A 193 -5.71 8.98 4.96
CA TYR A 193 -5.46 8.89 3.53
C TYR A 193 -6.40 7.92 2.84
N VAL A 194 -6.54 8.14 1.53
CA VAL A 194 -7.14 7.22 0.57
C VAL A 194 -6.18 7.10 -0.61
N ILE A 195 -5.94 5.87 -1.05
CA ILE A 195 -5.24 5.57 -2.31
C ILE A 195 -6.23 4.81 -3.18
N ASP A 196 -6.59 5.40 -4.30
CA ASP A 196 -7.47 4.82 -5.30
C ASP A 196 -6.64 4.36 -6.50
N ILE A 197 -6.85 3.11 -6.89
CA ILE A 197 -6.17 2.46 -8.02
C ILE A 197 -7.24 2.07 -9.04
N TYR A 198 -7.14 2.61 -10.25
CA TYR A 198 -8.04 2.32 -11.37
C TYR A 198 -7.33 1.45 -12.41
N THR A 199 -8.01 0.42 -12.90
CA THR A 199 -7.48 -0.44 -13.96
C THR A 199 -8.60 -1.12 -14.75
N ASP A 200 -8.35 -1.42 -16.03
CA ASP A 200 -9.23 -2.28 -16.83
C ASP A 200 -8.97 -3.78 -16.65
N ALA A 201 -8.19 -4.14 -15.63
CA ALA A 201 -7.97 -5.51 -15.21
C ALA A 201 -9.29 -6.28 -15.14
N ARG A 202 -9.51 -7.18 -16.09
CA ARG A 202 -10.73 -7.97 -16.11
C ARG A 202 -10.59 -9.05 -15.07
N VAL A 203 -11.58 -9.16 -14.17
CA VAL A 203 -11.82 -10.41 -13.45
C VAL A 203 -12.00 -11.48 -14.52
N ALA A 204 -10.98 -12.33 -14.70
CA ALA A 204 -11.13 -13.53 -15.49
C ALA A 204 -12.08 -14.43 -14.71
N THR A 205 -13.40 -14.22 -14.84
CA THR A 205 -14.36 -15.16 -14.33
C THR A 205 -14.09 -16.45 -15.09
N PRO A 206 -13.62 -17.54 -14.44
CA PRO A 206 -13.55 -18.81 -15.12
C PRO A 206 -14.98 -19.08 -15.59
N ILE A 207 -15.23 -18.96 -16.89
CA ILE A 207 -16.49 -19.38 -17.46
C ILE A 207 -16.53 -20.86 -17.09
N PRO A 208 -17.43 -21.31 -16.19
CA PRO A 208 -17.48 -22.71 -15.84
C PRO A 208 -17.68 -23.42 -17.16
N GLU A 209 -16.74 -24.27 -17.57
CA GLU A 209 -16.91 -25.03 -18.80
C GLU A 209 -18.27 -25.70 -18.66
N PRO A 210 -19.25 -25.33 -19.50
CA PRO A 210 -20.58 -25.81 -19.27
C PRO A 210 -20.49 -27.32 -19.41
N ALA A 211 -21.17 -28.03 -18.51
CA ALA A 211 -21.49 -29.45 -18.69
C ALA A 211 -22.07 -29.79 -20.10
N ALA A 212 -22.32 -28.79 -20.96
CA ALA A 212 -22.62 -28.88 -22.37
C ALA A 212 -21.54 -29.59 -23.23
N LEU A 213 -20.24 -29.56 -22.90
CA LEU A 213 -19.25 -30.38 -23.63
C LEU A 213 -19.47 -31.88 -23.39
N LEU A 214 -19.96 -32.26 -22.20
CA LEU A 214 -20.33 -33.65 -21.90
C LEU A 214 -21.66 -34.05 -22.56
N LEU A 215 -22.61 -33.12 -22.70
CA LEU A 215 -23.93 -33.40 -23.28
C LEU A 215 -23.90 -33.53 -24.82
N LEU A 216 -23.01 -32.83 -25.52
CA LEU A 216 -22.81 -33.01 -26.97
C LEU A 216 -22.11 -34.33 -27.30
N GLY A 217 -21.25 -34.84 -26.40
CA GLY A 217 -20.59 -36.14 -26.55
C GLY A 217 -21.53 -37.35 -26.40
N LEU A 218 -22.62 -37.21 -25.64
CA LEU A 218 -23.60 -38.30 -25.44
C LEU A 218 -24.73 -38.30 -26.49
N GLY A 219 -24.98 -37.19 -27.17
CA GLY A 219 -26.03 -37.07 -28.20
C GLY A 219 -25.74 -37.81 -29.52
N LEU A 220 -24.48 -38.09 -29.84
CA LEU A 220 -24.08 -38.73 -31.10
C LEU A 220 -23.99 -40.26 -31.03
N VAL A 221 -24.03 -40.86 -29.84
CA VAL A 221 -23.95 -42.33 -29.67
C VAL A 221 -25.32 -43.01 -29.85
N GLY A 222 -26.43 -42.26 -29.80
CA GLY A 222 -27.80 -42.81 -29.81
C GLY A 222 -28.43 -43.12 -31.18
N ILE A 223 -27.89 -42.61 -32.31
CA ILE A 223 -28.62 -42.63 -33.60
C ILE A 223 -28.12 -43.74 -34.56
N GLY A 224 -27.09 -44.51 -34.19
CA GLY A 224 -26.43 -45.47 -35.10
C GLY A 224 -27.07 -46.86 -35.29
N PHE A 225 -28.12 -47.23 -34.54
CA PHE A 225 -28.69 -48.59 -34.58
C PHE A 225 -30.17 -48.63 -34.99
N ALA A 226 -30.49 -48.15 -36.19
CA ALA A 226 -31.75 -48.50 -36.86
C ALA A 226 -31.46 -49.26 -38.17
N ARG A 227 -30.93 -50.48 -38.06
CA ARG A 227 -31.03 -51.49 -39.14
C ARG A 227 -32.36 -52.22 -38.96
N ARG A 228 -33.25 -52.15 -39.95
CA ARG A 228 -34.21 -53.24 -40.18
C ARG A 228 -34.16 -53.69 -41.62
N ARG A 229 -33.77 -54.96 -41.78
CA ARG A 229 -33.80 -55.73 -43.03
C ARG A 229 -35.21 -56.29 -43.27
N LEU A 230 -35.41 -56.61 -44.55
CA LEU A 230 -36.50 -57.31 -45.23
C LEU A 230 -37.64 -56.41 -45.69
#